data_AF-A0A6G9RLD8-F1
#
_entry.id   AF-A0A6G9RLD8-F1
#
_cell.length_a   1.000
_cell.length_b   1.000
_cell.length_c   1.000
_cell.angle_alpha   90.00
_cell.angle_beta   90.00
_cell.angle_gamma   90.00
#
_symmetry.space_group_name_H-M   'P 1'
#
loop_
_entity.id
_entity.type
_entity.pdbx_description
1 polymer ?
#
loop_
_entity_poly.entity_id
_entity_poly.type
_entity_poly.pdbx_seq_one_letter_code
_entity_poly.pdbx_strand_id
1 'polypeptide(L)'
;MQSVSKSIIAVAVLAAISSSSAMAQQVGVDQTDPYGLGSYTIVGTPNQAYDLDKMQQDAQVAADAKVTADKANADILKMGKQVEDNRLDAGTNSVRIKHLETEASILNGQAVQLRQDVNINTKALSVLGGNVQQLQGQIGNFVTKPEFKTDQDRQDQIVTALTNTVSSKANQADVDANKKAITADEANITANKSAIDSEVKAEQQHFSTLSSGVQQAQTTGAAAQNRADVAFANAEANHQALANTNQRLANDEKTLANHEQRISDLEANNQTNFNSLKDQQNKDRKEFRAGLAGAFALTAIPQAPQGHTVGFGMGVGTFNGQNAVSAGISARVSANVSVKTGLSWDTADNVGAGAGVLFSY
;
A
#
# COMPACT_ATOMS: atom_id res chain seq x y z
N MET A 1 37.11 -76.99 22.01
CA MET A 1 38.11 -75.91 22.16
C MET A 1 38.45 -75.83 23.64
N GLN A 2 39.50 -76.52 24.10
CA GLN A 2 40.80 -75.91 24.43
C GLN A 2 40.68 -74.57 25.17
N SER A 3 41.07 -74.57 26.45
CA SER A 3 42.06 -73.60 26.95
C SER A 3 42.63 -74.11 28.27
N VAL A 4 43.96 -74.26 28.28
CA VAL A 4 44.83 -74.59 29.40
C VAL A 4 45.66 -73.34 29.70
N SER A 5 45.89 -73.03 30.98
CA SER A 5 47.03 -72.25 31.47
C SER A 5 47.27 -72.66 32.94
N LYS A 6 48.31 -73.41 33.35
CA LYS A 6 49.75 -73.06 33.59
C LYS A 6 49.89 -71.80 34.48
N SER A 7 50.62 -71.72 35.61
CA SER A 7 51.74 -72.45 36.28
C SER A 7 51.80 -71.99 37.77
N ILE A 8 52.49 -72.63 38.75
CA ILE A 8 53.91 -72.44 39.21
C ILE A 8 54.10 -73.42 40.42
N ILE A 9 54.92 -74.47 40.37
CA ILE A 9 56.34 -74.64 40.79
C ILE A 9 56.68 -74.22 42.24
N ALA A 10 56.93 -75.20 43.10
CA ALA A 10 58.13 -75.26 43.96
C ALA A 10 58.42 -76.72 44.34
N VAL A 11 59.50 -77.25 43.77
CA VAL A 11 60.10 -78.55 44.06
C VAL A 11 61.32 -78.29 44.93
N ALA A 12 61.47 -79.01 46.03
CA ALA A 12 62.76 -79.24 46.68
C ALA A 12 62.88 -80.73 46.97
N VAL A 13 63.99 -81.29 46.47
CA VAL A 13 64.31 -82.71 46.32
C VAL A 13 65.39 -83.09 47.32
N LEU A 14 65.25 -84.29 47.89
CA LEU A 14 66.25 -85.21 48.46
C LEU A 14 67.37 -84.67 49.37
N ALA A 15 67.52 -85.31 50.52
CA ALA A 15 68.55 -86.34 50.68
C ALA A 15 68.20 -87.27 51.84
N ALA A 16 68.00 -88.55 51.52
CA ALA A 16 68.17 -89.62 52.47
C ALA A 16 69.67 -89.86 52.63
N ILE A 17 70.16 -89.89 53.87
CA ILE A 17 71.36 -90.66 54.22
C ILE A 17 70.92 -91.69 55.25
N SER A 18 70.76 -92.91 54.75
CA SER A 18 70.88 -94.13 55.52
C SER A 18 72.30 -94.25 56.07
N SER A 19 72.44 -94.58 57.34
CA SER A 19 73.25 -95.74 57.74
C SER A 19 73.17 -95.92 59.24
N SER A 20 72.51 -97.00 59.62
CA SER A 20 72.89 -97.83 60.76
C SER A 20 74.40 -97.96 60.90
N SER A 21 74.92 -97.61 62.06
CA SER A 21 76.11 -98.25 62.62
C SER A 21 75.89 -98.38 64.13
N ALA A 22 75.37 -99.55 64.51
CA ALA A 22 75.79 -100.14 65.74
C ALA A 22 77.30 -100.38 65.61
N MET A 23 78.08 -99.67 66.42
CA MET A 23 79.41 -100.09 66.85
C MET A 23 79.35 -100.08 68.36
N ALA A 24 79.06 -101.26 68.92
CA ALA A 24 79.45 -101.57 70.27
C ALA A 24 80.97 -101.42 70.33
N GLN A 25 81.45 -100.32 70.90
CA GLN A 25 82.81 -100.27 71.41
C GLN A 25 82.82 -99.28 72.56
N GLN A 26 82.31 -99.77 73.69
CA GLN A 26 83.17 -100.26 74.75
C GLN A 26 83.77 -99.05 75.46
N VAL A 27 83.02 -98.47 76.40
CA VAL A 27 83.69 -98.21 77.67
C VAL A 27 83.61 -99.53 78.42
N GLY A 28 84.49 -100.44 78.01
CA GLY A 28 85.09 -101.37 78.94
C GLY A 28 86.07 -100.56 79.78
N VAL A 29 85.54 -99.71 80.66
CA VAL A 29 85.86 -99.87 82.06
C VAL A 29 84.79 -100.84 82.52
N ASP A 30 85.29 -101.95 83.01
CA ASP A 30 84.57 -103.09 83.52
C ASP A 30 83.22 -102.73 84.18
N GLN A 31 82.30 -103.70 84.13
CA GLN A 31 81.18 -103.83 85.05
C GLN A 31 81.65 -103.99 86.52
N THR A 32 82.74 -103.33 86.91
CA THR A 32 83.21 -103.23 88.28
C THR A 32 83.28 -101.80 88.83
N ASP A 33 83.06 -100.70 88.08
CA ASP A 33 82.75 -99.39 88.74
C ASP A 33 82.17 -98.24 87.84
N PRO A 34 80.86 -97.91 87.93
CA PRO A 34 80.23 -96.78 87.21
C PRO A 34 80.34 -95.39 87.88
N TYR A 35 81.07 -95.24 88.98
CA TYR A 35 81.09 -93.98 89.75
C TYR A 35 82.37 -93.13 89.60
N GLY A 36 83.33 -93.51 88.75
CA GLY A 36 84.53 -92.71 88.50
C GLY A 36 85.45 -92.57 89.72
N LEU A 37 85.53 -93.61 90.57
CA LEU A 37 86.43 -93.65 91.73
C LEU A 37 87.82 -94.14 91.28
N GLY A 38 88.70 -93.21 90.88
CA GLY A 38 90.08 -93.51 90.47
C GLY A 38 90.96 -94.06 91.61
N SER A 39 91.78 -95.08 91.31
CA SER A 39 92.63 -95.81 92.26
C SER A 39 93.85 -95.02 92.78
N TYR A 40 94.12 -95.10 94.09
CA TYR A 40 95.34 -94.59 94.75
C TYR A 40 96.49 -95.62 94.74
N THR A 41 97.71 -95.19 94.40
CA THR A 41 98.93 -96.05 94.38
C THR A 41 99.78 -95.83 95.64
N ILE A 42 100.23 -96.90 96.31
CA ILE A 42 101.05 -96.84 97.53
C ILE A 42 102.45 -97.42 97.26
N VAL A 43 103.51 -96.65 97.53
CA VAL A 43 104.92 -97.09 97.43
C VAL A 43 105.45 -97.41 98.83
N GLY A 44 105.75 -98.69 99.10
CA GLY A 44 106.31 -99.15 100.39
C GLY A 44 107.80 -99.50 100.30
N THR A 45 108.58 -99.14 101.32
CA THR A 45 110.00 -99.53 101.46
C THR A 45 110.15 -100.94 102.04
N PRO A 46 111.18 -101.72 101.65
CA PRO A 46 111.32 -103.11 102.06
C PRO A 46 111.54 -103.33 103.57
N ASN A 47 111.00 -104.46 104.06
CA ASN A 47 111.21 -105.14 105.34
C ASN A 47 110.46 -104.65 106.60
N GLN A 48 109.42 -103.85 106.44
CA GLN A 48 108.38 -103.64 107.47
C GLN A 48 107.01 -103.83 106.84
N ALA A 49 106.10 -104.50 107.53
CA ALA A 49 104.72 -104.64 107.08
C ALA A 49 103.99 -103.29 107.25
N TYR A 50 103.46 -102.74 106.15
CA TYR A 50 102.60 -101.56 106.15
C TYR A 50 101.12 -101.97 106.20
N ASP A 51 100.38 -101.39 107.14
CA ASP A 51 98.95 -101.63 107.37
C ASP A 51 98.10 -100.71 106.47
N LEU A 52 97.29 -101.32 105.60
CA LEU A 52 96.47 -100.65 104.59
C LEU A 52 95.29 -99.86 105.18
N ASP A 53 94.94 -100.06 106.46
CA ASP A 53 93.81 -99.36 107.10
C ASP A 53 94.11 -97.90 107.51
N LYS A 54 95.36 -97.44 107.41
CA LYS A 54 95.74 -96.06 107.81
C LYS A 54 95.93 -95.05 106.66
N MET A 55 95.73 -95.43 105.40
CA MET A 55 96.01 -94.54 104.25
C MET A 55 94.81 -93.77 103.65
N GLN A 56 93.57 -93.90 104.13
CA GLN A 56 92.39 -93.18 103.61
C GLN A 56 92.10 -91.82 104.29
N GLN A 57 93.06 -91.23 105.02
CA GLN A 57 92.86 -90.00 105.83
C GLN A 57 93.40 -88.69 105.19
N ASP A 58 93.56 -88.60 103.87
CA ASP A 58 94.07 -87.39 103.19
C ASP A 58 92.97 -86.42 102.73
N ALA A 59 93.03 -85.16 103.21
CA ALA A 59 91.98 -84.14 103.10
C ALA A 59 91.70 -83.58 101.69
N GLN A 60 92.54 -83.85 100.69
CA GLN A 60 92.39 -83.32 99.33
C GLN A 60 91.35 -84.09 98.50
N VAL A 61 91.11 -85.36 98.82
CA VAL A 61 90.06 -86.21 98.21
C VAL A 61 88.65 -85.77 98.63
N ALA A 62 88.50 -85.18 99.83
CA ALA A 62 87.21 -84.77 100.37
C ALA A 62 86.63 -83.48 99.73
N ALA A 63 87.48 -82.59 99.22
CA ALA A 63 87.04 -81.30 98.64
C ALA A 63 86.49 -81.44 97.21
N ASP A 64 87.15 -82.22 96.34
CA ASP A 64 86.70 -82.47 94.97
C ASP A 64 85.41 -83.32 94.92
N ALA A 65 85.25 -84.25 95.87
CA ALA A 65 84.01 -85.00 96.06
C ALA A 65 82.82 -84.08 96.37
N LYS A 66 83.04 -83.01 97.16
CA LYS A 66 82.00 -82.04 97.52
C LYS A 66 81.58 -81.13 96.35
N VAL A 67 82.53 -80.63 95.55
CA VAL A 67 82.22 -79.83 94.34
C VAL A 67 81.44 -80.67 93.32
N THR A 68 81.83 -81.94 93.16
CA THR A 68 81.13 -82.89 92.27
C THR A 68 79.72 -83.19 92.77
N ALA A 69 79.54 -83.41 94.07
CA ALA A 69 78.22 -83.63 94.68
C ALA A 69 77.30 -82.40 94.61
N ASP A 70 77.82 -81.19 94.86
CA ASP A 70 77.04 -79.95 94.78
C ASP A 70 76.62 -79.66 93.32
N LYS A 71 77.48 -79.96 92.34
CA LYS A 71 77.14 -79.87 90.91
C LYS A 71 76.09 -80.92 90.50
N ALA A 72 76.25 -82.17 90.95
CA ALA A 72 75.27 -83.22 90.72
C ALA A 72 73.90 -82.87 91.33
N ASN A 73 73.87 -82.33 92.55
CA ASN A 73 72.64 -81.88 93.18
C ASN A 73 71.99 -80.69 92.45
N ALA A 74 72.77 -79.75 91.93
CA ALA A 74 72.27 -78.64 91.12
C ALA A 74 71.68 -79.13 89.78
N ASP A 75 72.35 -80.09 89.12
CA ASP A 75 71.89 -80.69 87.87
C ASP A 75 70.62 -81.55 88.10
N ILE A 76 70.55 -82.31 89.19
CA ILE A 76 69.34 -83.04 89.62
C ILE A 76 68.17 -82.07 89.88
N LEU A 77 68.41 -80.95 90.56
CA LEU A 77 67.37 -79.95 90.81
C LEU A 77 66.88 -79.29 89.51
N LYS A 78 67.79 -79.03 88.57
CA LYS A 78 67.47 -78.49 87.24
C LYS A 78 66.69 -79.51 86.40
N MET A 79 67.08 -80.78 86.43
CA MET A 79 66.34 -81.88 85.81
C MET A 79 64.95 -82.04 86.44
N GLY A 80 64.83 -81.95 87.77
CA GLY A 80 63.55 -82.00 88.48
C GLY A 80 62.58 -80.89 88.07
N LYS A 81 63.07 -79.64 87.94
CA LYS A 81 62.29 -78.53 87.40
C LYS A 81 61.87 -78.78 85.95
N GLN A 82 62.78 -79.24 85.09
CA GLN A 82 62.47 -79.52 83.69
C GLN A 82 61.40 -80.62 83.54
N VAL A 83 61.44 -81.66 84.38
CA VAL A 83 60.42 -82.73 84.39
C VAL A 83 59.05 -82.16 84.80
N GLU A 84 59.03 -81.28 85.79
CA GLU A 84 57.79 -80.63 86.24
C GLU A 84 57.22 -79.67 85.19
N ASP A 85 58.06 -78.88 84.51
CA ASP A 85 57.65 -78.01 83.40
C ASP A 85 57.10 -78.86 82.23
N ASN A 86 57.76 -79.95 81.86
CA ASN A 86 57.26 -80.88 80.85
C ASN A 86 55.93 -81.53 81.25
N ARG A 87 55.73 -81.84 82.54
CA ARG A 87 54.46 -82.38 83.06
C ARG A 87 53.33 -81.36 82.97
N LEU A 88 53.60 -80.09 83.27
CA LEU A 88 52.65 -78.98 83.14
C LEU A 88 52.32 -78.68 81.66
N ASP A 89 53.31 -78.70 80.77
CA ASP A 89 53.13 -78.57 79.33
C ASP A 89 52.30 -79.71 78.75
N ALA A 90 52.55 -80.96 79.19
CA ALA A 90 51.75 -82.11 78.79
C ALA A 90 50.29 -82.00 79.26
N GLY A 91 50.07 -81.51 80.49
CA GLY A 91 48.73 -81.21 81.00
C GLY A 91 48.01 -80.14 80.17
N THR A 92 48.71 -79.06 79.84
CA THR A 92 48.19 -77.98 78.98
C THR A 92 47.86 -78.48 77.57
N ASN A 93 48.73 -79.30 77.00
CA ASN A 93 48.51 -79.91 75.68
C ASN A 93 47.33 -80.89 75.69
N SER A 94 47.14 -81.67 76.76
CA SER A 94 45.98 -82.55 76.92
C SER A 94 44.67 -81.77 76.90
N VAL A 95 44.60 -80.62 77.59
CA VAL A 95 43.44 -79.72 77.57
C VAL A 95 43.19 -79.15 76.17
N ARG A 96 44.24 -78.69 75.48
CA ARG A 96 44.14 -78.18 74.10
C ARG A 96 43.65 -79.25 73.12
N ILE A 97 44.13 -80.48 73.24
CA ILE A 97 43.69 -81.60 72.39
C ILE A 97 42.20 -81.87 72.62
N LYS A 98 41.73 -81.95 73.86
CA LYS A 98 40.28 -82.13 74.14
C LYS A 98 39.42 -80.99 73.59
N HIS A 99 39.92 -79.76 73.66
CA HIS A 99 39.23 -78.61 73.07
C HIS A 99 39.14 -78.74 71.54
N LEU A 100 40.25 -79.07 70.87
CA LEU A 100 40.29 -79.30 69.42
C LEU A 100 39.41 -80.50 68.99
N GLU A 101 39.35 -81.57 69.77
CA GLU A 101 38.45 -82.70 69.53
C GLU A 101 36.98 -82.27 69.61
N THR A 102 36.65 -81.40 70.57
CA THR A 102 35.31 -80.82 70.70
C THR A 102 34.97 -79.92 69.50
N GLU A 103 35.88 -79.03 69.11
CA GLU A 103 35.72 -78.17 67.93
C GLU A 103 35.57 -79.00 66.64
N ALA A 104 36.37 -80.06 66.47
CA ALA A 104 36.29 -80.96 65.32
C ALA A 104 34.94 -81.69 65.27
N SER A 105 34.41 -82.14 66.41
CA SER A 105 33.09 -82.74 66.49
C SER A 105 31.98 -81.76 66.12
N ILE A 106 32.06 -80.51 66.58
CA ILE A 106 31.11 -79.44 66.22
C ILE A 106 31.18 -79.16 64.71
N LEU A 107 32.37 -78.97 64.16
CA LEU A 107 32.59 -78.74 62.73
C LEU A 107 32.08 -79.91 61.88
N ASN A 108 32.27 -81.15 62.33
CA ASN A 108 31.72 -82.33 61.65
C ASN A 108 30.18 -82.33 61.67
N GLY A 109 29.56 -81.98 62.81
CA GLY A 109 28.11 -81.78 62.90
C GLY A 109 27.59 -80.70 61.94
N GLN A 110 28.26 -79.55 61.88
CA GLN A 110 27.94 -78.46 60.94
C GLN A 110 28.10 -78.89 59.48
N ALA A 111 29.14 -79.66 59.15
CA ALA A 111 29.36 -80.17 57.79
C ALA A 111 28.26 -81.17 57.36
N VAL A 112 27.78 -82.00 58.29
CA VAL A 112 26.64 -82.89 58.05
C VAL A 112 25.36 -82.07 57.81
N GLN A 113 25.10 -81.03 58.61
CA GLN A 113 23.95 -80.15 58.42
C GLN A 113 24.00 -79.44 57.07
N LEU A 114 25.14 -78.85 56.70
CA LEU A 114 25.31 -78.16 55.43
C LEU A 114 25.07 -79.11 54.23
N ARG A 115 25.52 -80.38 54.32
CA ARG A 115 25.23 -81.39 53.30
C ARG A 115 23.73 -81.68 53.19
N GLN A 116 23.00 -81.70 54.31
CA GLN A 116 21.54 -81.86 54.28
C GLN A 116 20.87 -80.66 53.62
N ASP A 117 21.26 -79.43 53.97
CA ASP A 117 20.70 -78.19 53.39
C ASP A 117 20.96 -78.12 51.88
N VAL A 118 22.17 -78.47 51.42
CA VAL A 118 22.50 -78.56 49.98
C VAL A 118 21.61 -79.58 49.27
N ASN A 119 21.38 -80.75 49.88
CA ASN A 119 20.49 -81.76 49.31
C ASN A 119 19.03 -81.28 49.24
N ILE A 120 18.54 -80.59 50.27
CA ILE A 120 17.21 -79.98 50.29
C ILE A 120 17.09 -78.92 49.18
N ASN A 121 18.07 -78.02 49.08
CA ASN A 121 18.10 -76.96 48.06
C ASN A 121 18.20 -77.53 46.64
N THR A 122 18.98 -78.60 46.44
CA THR A 122 19.09 -79.29 45.15
C THR A 122 17.74 -79.87 44.71
N LYS A 123 17.00 -80.49 45.64
CA LYS A 123 15.64 -80.99 45.36
C LYS A 123 14.67 -79.83 45.04
N ALA A 124 14.72 -78.73 45.80
CA ALA A 124 13.88 -77.56 45.56
C ALA A 124 14.15 -76.92 44.18
N LEU A 125 15.42 -76.79 43.79
CA LEU A 125 15.82 -76.31 42.47
C LEU A 125 15.35 -77.22 41.34
N SER A 126 15.39 -78.55 41.54
CA SER A 126 14.87 -79.51 40.56
C SER A 126 13.35 -79.35 40.36
N VAL A 127 12.59 -79.15 41.43
CA VAL A 127 11.14 -78.90 41.36
C VAL A 127 10.86 -77.58 40.63
N LEU A 128 11.60 -76.51 40.97
CA LEU A 128 11.46 -75.22 40.30
C LEU A 128 11.77 -75.32 38.80
N GLY A 129 12.81 -76.06 38.43
CA GLY A 129 13.16 -76.33 37.04
C GLY A 129 12.03 -77.04 36.27
N GLY A 130 11.42 -78.06 36.89
CA GLY A 130 10.25 -78.75 36.32
C GLY A 130 9.04 -77.80 36.13
N ASN A 131 8.75 -76.96 37.12
CA ASN A 131 7.66 -75.98 37.03
C ASN A 131 7.89 -74.96 35.91
N VAL A 132 9.12 -74.45 35.75
CA VAL A 132 9.47 -73.52 34.67
C VAL A 132 9.29 -74.15 33.30
N GLN A 133 9.74 -75.40 33.13
CA GLN A 133 9.55 -76.13 31.87
C GLN A 133 8.07 -76.35 31.54
N GLN A 134 7.26 -76.67 32.56
CA GLN A 134 5.82 -76.83 32.39
C GLN A 134 5.14 -75.51 31.97
N LEU A 135 5.49 -74.39 32.62
CA LEU A 135 4.99 -73.06 32.27
C LEU A 135 5.38 -72.65 30.84
N GLN A 136 6.64 -72.90 30.45
CA GLN A 136 7.10 -72.67 29.08
C GLN A 136 6.31 -73.49 28.06
N GLY A 137 6.04 -74.76 28.36
CA GLY A 137 5.20 -75.62 27.52
C GLY A 137 3.74 -75.14 27.44
N GLN A 138 3.16 -74.70 28.55
CA GLN A 138 1.80 -74.14 28.58
C GLN A 138 1.68 -72.85 27.76
N ILE A 139 2.64 -71.93 27.91
CA ILE A 139 2.69 -70.69 27.13
C ILE A 139 2.87 -71.01 25.64
N GLY A 140 3.83 -71.88 25.31
CA GLY A 140 4.09 -72.33 23.95
C GLY A 140 2.84 -72.92 23.28
N ASN A 141 2.13 -73.81 23.98
CA ASN A 141 0.87 -74.38 23.51
C ASN A 141 -0.23 -73.33 23.36
N PHE A 142 -0.28 -72.30 24.21
CA PHE A 142 -1.27 -71.24 24.10
C PHE A 142 -1.03 -70.34 22.89
N VAL A 143 0.23 -69.96 22.61
CA VAL A 143 0.57 -69.06 21.49
C VAL A 143 0.61 -69.76 20.13
N THR A 144 0.81 -71.08 20.11
CA THR A 144 0.80 -71.88 18.87
C THR A 144 -0.58 -72.40 18.48
N LYS A 145 -1.58 -72.22 19.35
CA LYS A 145 -2.97 -72.56 19.06
C LYS A 145 -3.44 -71.83 17.79
N PRO A 146 -4.09 -72.55 16.85
CA PRO A 146 -4.63 -71.95 15.63
C PRO A 146 -5.55 -70.76 15.91
N GLU A 147 -6.27 -70.78 17.03
CA GLU A 147 -7.16 -69.71 17.46
C GLU A 147 -6.42 -68.40 17.72
N PHE A 148 -5.22 -68.44 18.33
CA PHE A 148 -4.41 -67.24 18.59
C PHE A 148 -3.94 -66.60 17.28
N LYS A 149 -3.44 -67.42 16.34
CA LYS A 149 -3.01 -66.94 15.02
C LYS A 149 -4.18 -66.38 14.22
N THR A 150 -5.34 -67.04 14.29
CA THR A 150 -6.56 -66.57 13.62
C THR A 150 -7.02 -65.22 14.16
N ASP A 151 -6.97 -65.02 15.48
CA ASP A 151 -7.35 -63.73 16.08
C ASP A 151 -6.33 -62.64 15.76
N GLN A 152 -5.04 -62.96 15.73
CA GLN A 152 -3.99 -62.02 15.28
C GLN A 152 -4.22 -61.59 13.83
N ASP A 153 -4.45 -62.54 12.93
CA ASP A 153 -4.72 -62.25 11.52
C ASP A 153 -6.00 -61.43 11.34
N ARG A 154 -7.04 -61.72 12.13
CA ARG A 154 -8.29 -60.96 12.14
C ARG A 154 -8.06 -59.53 12.62
N GLN A 155 -7.25 -59.32 13.67
CA GLN A 155 -6.89 -57.99 14.15
C GLN A 155 -6.10 -57.22 13.09
N ASP A 156 -5.10 -57.83 12.46
CA ASP A 156 -4.29 -57.20 11.40
C ASP A 156 -5.14 -56.82 10.17
N GLN A 157 -6.09 -57.67 9.79
CA GLN A 157 -7.05 -57.39 8.73
C GLN A 157 -7.97 -56.22 9.09
N ILE A 158 -8.50 -56.19 10.32
CA ILE A 158 -9.34 -55.08 10.80
C ILE A 158 -8.56 -53.77 10.79
N VAL A 159 -7.32 -53.76 11.28
CA VAL A 159 -6.45 -52.58 11.27
C VAL A 159 -6.23 -52.09 9.85
N THR A 160 -5.87 -53.00 8.93
CA THR A 160 -5.66 -52.67 7.51
C THR A 160 -6.93 -52.10 6.87
N ALA A 161 -8.09 -52.73 7.12
CA ALA A 161 -9.37 -52.25 6.60
C ALA A 161 -9.76 -50.88 7.16
N LEU A 162 -9.49 -50.64 8.45
CA LEU A 162 -9.75 -49.35 9.09
C LEU A 162 -8.85 -48.26 8.51
N THR A 163 -7.56 -48.53 8.31
CA THR A 163 -6.62 -47.63 7.64
C THR A 163 -7.09 -47.28 6.24
N ASN A 164 -7.42 -48.28 5.42
CA ASN A 164 -7.92 -48.07 4.06
C ASN A 164 -9.23 -47.28 4.04
N THR A 165 -10.14 -47.56 4.99
CA THR A 165 -11.41 -46.84 5.13
C THR A 165 -11.19 -45.38 5.52
N VAL A 166 -10.31 -45.09 6.47
CA VAL A 166 -9.98 -43.72 6.90
C VAL A 166 -9.30 -42.95 5.77
N SER A 167 -8.42 -43.59 5.00
CA SER A 167 -7.77 -42.98 3.83
C SER A 167 -8.71 -42.76 2.65
N SER A 168 -9.77 -43.57 2.51
CA SER A 168 -10.71 -43.50 1.37
C SER A 168 -12.01 -42.75 1.67
N LYS A 169 -12.42 -42.62 2.94
CA LYS A 169 -13.71 -42.00 3.26
C LYS A 169 -13.67 -40.47 3.20
N ALA A 170 -14.43 -39.96 2.23
CA ALA A 170 -15.17 -38.71 2.17
C ALA A 170 -14.36 -37.40 2.11
N ASN A 171 -13.41 -37.17 3.01
CA ASN A 171 -12.87 -35.82 3.16
C ASN A 171 -12.02 -35.39 1.95
N GLN A 172 -11.27 -36.30 1.31
CA GLN A 172 -10.41 -35.88 0.19
C GLN A 172 -11.21 -35.59 -1.08
N ALA A 173 -12.19 -36.44 -1.41
CA ALA A 173 -13.01 -36.25 -2.62
C ALA A 173 -13.87 -34.97 -2.50
N ASP A 174 -14.46 -34.72 -1.33
CA ASP A 174 -15.25 -33.51 -1.08
C ASP A 174 -14.36 -32.27 -1.04
N VAL A 175 -13.15 -32.35 -0.46
CA VAL A 175 -12.17 -31.25 -0.49
C VAL A 175 -11.74 -30.95 -1.92
N ASP A 176 -11.46 -31.97 -2.74
CA ASP A 176 -11.07 -31.78 -4.14
C ASP A 176 -12.21 -31.22 -4.98
N ALA A 177 -13.45 -31.66 -4.74
CA ALA A 177 -14.65 -31.12 -5.38
C ALA A 177 -14.85 -29.64 -4.99
N ASN A 178 -14.75 -29.31 -3.71
CA ASN A 178 -14.84 -27.94 -3.21
C ASN A 178 -13.71 -27.06 -3.77
N LYS A 179 -12.49 -27.59 -3.86
CA LYS A 179 -11.35 -26.88 -4.46
C LYS A 179 -11.60 -26.54 -5.93
N LYS A 180 -12.14 -27.48 -6.71
CA LYS A 180 -12.53 -27.23 -8.11
C LYS A 180 -13.64 -26.18 -8.22
N ALA A 181 -14.66 -26.25 -7.35
CA ALA A 181 -15.74 -25.28 -7.33
C ALA A 181 -15.23 -23.86 -7.01
N ILE A 182 -14.35 -23.72 -6.00
CA ILE A 182 -13.72 -22.44 -5.65
C ILE A 182 -12.91 -21.89 -6.81
N THR A 183 -12.11 -22.72 -7.49
CA THR A 183 -11.36 -22.27 -8.68
C THR A 183 -12.28 -21.81 -9.81
N ALA A 184 -13.42 -22.47 -10.01
CA ALA A 184 -14.41 -22.04 -11.00
C ALA A 184 -15.06 -20.70 -10.62
N ASP A 185 -15.41 -20.52 -9.35
CA ASP A 185 -15.95 -19.26 -8.83
C ASP A 185 -14.94 -18.12 -8.93
N GLU A 186 -13.66 -18.37 -8.65
CA GLU A 186 -12.58 -17.38 -8.79
C GLU A 186 -12.42 -16.93 -10.25
N ALA A 187 -12.53 -17.86 -11.21
CA ALA A 187 -12.52 -17.53 -12.63
C ALA A 187 -13.75 -16.69 -13.04
N ASN A 188 -14.94 -17.04 -12.55
CA ASN A 188 -16.17 -16.30 -12.79
C ASN A 188 -16.12 -14.88 -12.20
N ILE A 189 -15.61 -14.73 -10.97
CA ILE A 189 -15.41 -13.43 -10.32
C ILE A 189 -14.45 -12.57 -11.13
N THR A 190 -13.35 -13.16 -11.62
CA THR A 190 -12.37 -12.46 -12.46
C THR A 190 -13.00 -11.99 -13.78
N ALA A 191 -13.79 -12.85 -14.44
CA ALA A 191 -14.51 -12.49 -15.66
C ALA A 191 -15.52 -11.36 -15.42
N ASN A 192 -16.31 -11.45 -14.34
CA ASN A 192 -17.27 -10.43 -13.94
C ASN A 192 -16.56 -9.10 -13.63
N LYS A 193 -15.42 -9.13 -12.93
CA LYS A 193 -14.63 -7.93 -12.66
C LYS A 193 -14.16 -7.25 -13.95
N SER A 194 -13.68 -8.03 -14.91
CA SER A 194 -13.27 -7.49 -16.22
C SER A 194 -14.44 -6.92 -17.00
N ALA A 195 -15.63 -7.54 -16.95
CA ALA A 195 -16.83 -7.05 -17.61
C ALA A 195 -17.28 -5.71 -17.00
N ILE A 196 -17.34 -5.62 -15.66
CA ILE A 196 -17.67 -4.39 -14.93
C ILE A 196 -16.66 -3.27 -15.27
N ASP A 197 -15.37 -3.57 -15.31
CA ASP A 197 -14.36 -2.57 -15.67
C ASP A 197 -14.51 -2.04 -17.10
N SER A 198 -14.97 -2.90 -18.03
CA SER A 198 -15.27 -2.50 -19.40
C SER A 198 -16.49 -1.59 -19.47
N GLU A 199 -17.57 -1.94 -18.76
CA GLU A 199 -18.79 -1.12 -18.67
C GLU A 199 -18.52 0.25 -18.04
N VAL A 200 -17.77 0.29 -16.93
CA VAL A 200 -17.39 1.55 -16.27
C VAL A 200 -16.59 2.46 -17.20
N LYS A 201 -15.69 1.90 -18.02
CA LYS A 201 -14.95 2.69 -19.03
C LYS A 201 -15.89 3.20 -20.12
N ALA A 202 -16.82 2.38 -20.60
CA ALA A 202 -17.81 2.80 -21.59
C ALA A 202 -18.69 3.94 -21.04
N GLU A 203 -19.19 3.81 -19.81
CA GLU A 203 -19.99 4.84 -19.15
C GLU A 203 -19.22 6.16 -18.97
N GLN A 204 -17.93 6.11 -18.62
CA GLN A 204 -17.09 7.31 -18.55
C GLN A 204 -16.98 8.02 -19.91
N GLN A 205 -16.85 7.27 -21.00
CA GLN A 205 -16.83 7.84 -22.36
C GLN A 205 -18.20 8.43 -22.76
N HIS A 206 -19.28 7.73 -22.43
CA HIS A 206 -20.65 8.23 -22.64
C HIS A 206 -20.89 9.53 -21.87
N PHE A 207 -20.45 9.60 -20.61
CA PHE A 207 -20.56 10.81 -19.79
C PHE A 207 -19.76 11.98 -20.37
N SER A 208 -18.52 11.73 -20.83
CA SER A 208 -17.69 12.77 -21.47
C SER A 208 -18.32 13.29 -22.76
N THR A 209 -18.89 12.39 -23.57
CA THR A 209 -19.60 12.74 -24.81
C THR A 209 -20.86 13.56 -24.50
N LEU A 210 -21.66 13.12 -23.52
CA LEU A 210 -22.86 13.83 -23.09
C LEU A 210 -22.53 15.22 -22.54
N SER A 211 -21.51 15.33 -21.69
CA SER A 211 -21.05 16.60 -21.14
C SER A 211 -20.64 17.58 -22.25
N SER A 212 -19.90 17.10 -23.24
CA SER A 212 -19.52 17.90 -24.42
C SER A 212 -20.73 18.33 -25.24
N GLY A 213 -21.69 17.43 -25.46
CA GLY A 213 -22.94 17.72 -26.18
C GLY A 213 -23.80 18.77 -25.45
N VAL A 214 -23.92 18.68 -24.12
CA VAL A 214 -24.62 19.67 -23.29
C VAL A 214 -23.95 21.04 -23.39
N GLN A 215 -22.62 21.09 -23.31
CA GLN A 215 -21.87 22.34 -23.45
C GLN A 215 -22.09 22.98 -24.83
N GLN A 216 -22.06 22.17 -25.89
CA GLN A 216 -22.32 22.64 -27.25
C GLN A 216 -23.75 23.17 -27.40
N ALA A 217 -24.74 22.48 -26.84
CA ALA A 217 -26.14 22.90 -26.87
C ALA A 217 -26.33 24.25 -26.13
N GLN A 218 -25.71 24.43 -24.96
CA GLN A 218 -25.74 25.69 -24.22
C GLN A 218 -25.11 26.85 -25.01
N THR A 219 -23.93 26.63 -25.59
CA THR A 219 -23.26 27.65 -26.42
C THR A 219 -24.09 28.01 -27.65
N THR A 220 -24.68 27.00 -28.31
CA THR A 220 -25.55 27.21 -29.47
C THR A 220 -26.82 27.97 -29.08
N GLY A 221 -27.43 27.62 -27.95
CA GLY A 221 -28.60 28.31 -27.40
C GLY A 221 -28.31 29.78 -27.08
N ALA A 222 -27.18 30.06 -26.41
CA ALA A 222 -26.75 31.44 -26.13
C ALA A 222 -26.49 32.24 -27.42
N ALA A 223 -25.86 31.63 -28.43
CA ALA A 223 -25.65 32.27 -29.71
C ALA A 223 -26.96 32.55 -30.47
N ALA A 224 -27.92 31.63 -30.41
CA ALA A 224 -29.25 31.81 -30.99
C ALA A 224 -30.01 32.94 -30.29
N GLN A 225 -29.97 33.00 -28.95
CA GLN A 225 -30.58 34.08 -28.17
C GLN A 225 -30.00 35.44 -28.54
N ASN A 226 -28.67 35.57 -28.57
CA ASN A 226 -28.00 36.81 -28.97
C ASN A 226 -28.40 37.25 -30.39
N ARG A 227 -28.51 36.31 -31.33
CA ARG A 227 -28.96 36.63 -32.71
C ARG A 227 -30.42 37.09 -32.72
N ALA A 228 -31.29 36.49 -31.93
CA ALA A 228 -32.68 36.91 -31.80
C ALA A 228 -32.78 38.32 -31.21
N ASP A 229 -32.06 38.60 -30.12
CA ASP A 229 -32.05 39.91 -29.47
C ASP A 229 -31.56 41.01 -30.42
N VAL A 230 -30.48 40.75 -31.19
CA VAL A 230 -29.99 41.67 -32.22
C VAL A 230 -31.02 41.87 -33.33
N ALA A 231 -31.68 40.80 -33.79
CA ALA A 231 -32.71 40.91 -34.82
C ALA A 231 -33.91 41.74 -34.35
N PHE A 232 -34.35 41.57 -33.10
CA PHE A 232 -35.40 42.39 -32.49
C PHE A 232 -34.99 43.86 -32.36
N ALA A 233 -33.77 44.13 -31.89
CA ALA A 233 -33.25 45.50 -31.79
C ALA A 233 -33.19 46.19 -33.17
N ASN A 234 -32.73 45.47 -34.20
CA ASN A 234 -32.69 45.98 -35.57
C ASN A 234 -34.09 46.21 -36.15
N ALA A 235 -35.04 45.30 -35.88
CA ALA A 235 -36.42 45.46 -36.32
C ALA A 235 -37.08 46.70 -35.68
N GLU A 236 -36.86 46.92 -34.39
CA GLU A 236 -37.36 48.09 -33.68
C GLU A 236 -36.73 49.39 -34.20
N ALA A 237 -35.40 49.40 -34.43
CA ALA A 237 -34.72 50.55 -35.02
C ALA A 237 -35.25 50.88 -36.42
N ASN A 238 -35.47 49.86 -37.26
CA ASN A 238 -36.07 50.04 -38.59
C ASN A 238 -37.51 50.54 -38.51
N HIS A 239 -38.31 50.04 -37.58
CA HIS A 239 -39.68 50.49 -37.35
C HIS A 239 -39.72 51.98 -36.98
N GLN A 240 -38.84 52.42 -36.07
CA GLN A 240 -38.71 53.83 -35.70
C GLN A 240 -38.23 54.71 -36.88
N ALA A 241 -37.25 54.24 -37.66
CA ALA A 241 -36.77 54.94 -38.84
C ALA A 241 -37.87 55.12 -39.90
N LEU A 242 -38.71 54.09 -40.08
CA LEU A 242 -39.86 54.15 -40.98
C LEU A 242 -40.92 55.14 -40.47
N ALA A 243 -41.23 55.11 -39.17
CA ALA A 243 -42.17 56.05 -38.56
C ALA A 243 -41.72 57.51 -38.74
N ASN A 244 -40.44 57.80 -38.50
CA ASN A 244 -39.86 59.14 -38.71
C ASN A 244 -39.90 59.55 -40.19
N THR A 245 -39.61 58.62 -41.09
CA THR A 245 -39.66 58.87 -42.55
C THR A 245 -41.08 59.19 -43.00
N ASN A 246 -42.08 58.43 -42.53
CA ASN A 246 -43.48 58.67 -42.83
C ASN A 246 -43.96 60.03 -42.29
N GLN A 247 -43.54 60.43 -41.09
CA GLN A 247 -43.83 61.76 -40.56
C GLN A 247 -43.22 62.88 -41.41
N ARG A 248 -41.96 62.71 -41.84
CA ARG A 248 -41.30 63.67 -42.73
C ARG A 248 -42.02 63.76 -44.07
N LEU A 249 -42.40 62.62 -44.66
CA LEU A 249 -43.14 62.59 -45.92
C LEU A 249 -44.49 63.31 -45.81
N ALA A 250 -45.25 63.06 -44.74
CA ALA A 250 -46.51 63.77 -44.50
C ALA A 250 -46.33 65.30 -44.37
N ASN A 251 -45.23 65.74 -43.73
CA ASN A 251 -44.89 67.17 -43.65
C ASN A 251 -44.47 67.75 -45.00
N ASP A 252 -43.67 67.01 -45.77
CA ASP A 252 -43.24 67.39 -47.11
C ASP A 252 -44.46 67.50 -48.05
N GLU A 253 -45.41 66.54 -47.99
CA GLU A 253 -46.67 66.58 -48.74
C GLU A 253 -47.52 67.82 -48.41
N LYS A 254 -47.66 68.16 -47.12
CA LYS A 254 -48.36 69.38 -46.69
C LYS A 254 -47.68 70.64 -47.21
N THR A 255 -46.35 70.67 -47.16
CA THR A 255 -45.55 71.80 -47.65
C THR A 255 -45.70 71.95 -49.16
N LEU A 256 -45.66 70.85 -49.91
CA LEU A 256 -45.85 70.85 -51.35
C LEU A 256 -47.25 71.32 -51.74
N ALA A 257 -48.30 70.84 -51.06
CA ALA A 257 -49.66 71.32 -51.27
C ALA A 257 -49.80 72.83 -51.02
N ASN A 258 -49.14 73.36 -49.97
CA ASN A 258 -49.11 74.80 -49.72
C ASN A 258 -48.38 75.57 -50.81
N HIS A 259 -47.24 75.06 -51.29
CA HIS A 259 -46.50 75.68 -52.39
C HIS A 259 -47.30 75.68 -53.69
N GLU A 260 -47.96 74.57 -54.02
CA GLU A 260 -48.82 74.46 -55.20
C GLU A 260 -49.94 75.51 -55.16
N GLN A 261 -50.63 75.65 -54.02
CA GLN A 261 -51.64 76.67 -53.83
C GLN A 261 -51.06 78.09 -54.00
N ARG A 262 -49.91 78.38 -53.40
CA ARG A 262 -49.25 79.69 -53.52
C ARG A 262 -48.80 79.99 -54.94
N ILE A 263 -48.34 78.98 -55.69
CA ILE A 263 -47.96 79.13 -57.11
C ILE A 263 -49.21 79.44 -57.93
N SER A 264 -50.30 78.67 -57.76
CA SER A 264 -51.57 78.93 -58.44
C SER A 264 -52.10 80.35 -58.15
N ASP A 265 -52.04 80.78 -56.89
CA ASP A 265 -52.44 82.15 -56.50
C ASP A 265 -51.53 83.20 -57.15
N LEU A 266 -50.21 82.95 -57.20
CA LEU A 266 -49.26 83.85 -57.84
C LEU A 266 -49.48 83.93 -59.36
N GLU A 267 -49.76 82.83 -60.03
CA GLU A 267 -50.11 82.79 -61.45
C GLU A 267 -51.39 83.57 -61.73
N ALA A 268 -52.45 83.37 -60.95
CA ALA A 268 -53.72 84.09 -61.08
C ALA A 268 -53.54 85.61 -60.87
N ASN A 269 -52.78 85.99 -59.83
CA ASN A 269 -52.46 87.39 -59.55
C ASN A 269 -51.62 88.02 -60.67
N ASN A 270 -50.59 87.32 -61.15
CA ASN A 270 -49.75 87.80 -62.26
C ASN A 270 -50.55 87.93 -63.56
N GLN A 271 -51.43 86.99 -63.87
CA GLN A 271 -52.31 87.08 -65.05
C GLN A 271 -53.25 88.30 -64.95
N THR A 272 -53.82 88.54 -63.78
CA THR A 272 -54.68 89.70 -63.52
C THR A 272 -53.91 91.01 -63.66
N ASN A 273 -52.72 91.08 -63.06
CA ASN A 273 -51.84 92.25 -63.16
C ASN A 273 -51.38 92.49 -64.59
N PHE A 274 -51.04 91.43 -65.35
CA PHE A 274 -50.64 91.53 -66.75
C PHE A 274 -51.79 91.98 -67.64
N ASN A 275 -53.00 91.49 -67.42
CA ASN A 275 -54.20 91.94 -68.13
C ASN A 275 -54.47 93.43 -67.82
N SER A 276 -54.40 93.83 -66.55
CA SER A 276 -54.56 95.23 -66.14
C SER A 276 -53.50 96.14 -66.77
N LEU A 277 -52.22 95.72 -66.76
CA LEU A 277 -51.12 96.42 -67.43
C LEU A 277 -51.35 96.53 -68.94
N LYS A 278 -51.85 95.47 -69.59
CA LYS A 278 -52.17 95.46 -71.02
C LYS A 278 -53.33 96.39 -71.33
N ASP A 279 -54.37 96.40 -70.51
CA ASP A 279 -55.54 97.27 -70.68
C ASP A 279 -55.16 98.73 -70.44
N GLN A 280 -54.37 99.01 -69.40
CA GLN A 280 -53.80 100.33 -69.15
C GLN A 280 -52.92 100.77 -70.31
N GLN A 281 -52.00 99.92 -70.80
CA GLN A 281 -51.17 100.25 -71.96
C GLN A 281 -52.01 100.53 -73.22
N ASN A 282 -53.06 99.76 -73.46
CA ASN A 282 -53.96 99.98 -74.59
C ASN A 282 -54.71 101.31 -74.45
N LYS A 283 -55.16 101.64 -73.23
CA LYS A 283 -55.78 102.92 -72.90
C LYS A 283 -54.80 104.08 -73.09
N ASP A 284 -53.60 103.99 -72.53
CA ASP A 284 -52.54 105.00 -72.68
C ASP A 284 -52.16 105.20 -74.15
N ARG A 285 -52.03 104.12 -74.93
CA ARG A 285 -51.79 104.21 -76.39
C ARG A 285 -52.96 104.89 -77.10
N LYS A 286 -54.20 104.64 -76.70
CA LYS A 286 -55.39 105.27 -77.28
C LYS A 286 -55.43 106.76 -76.95
N GLU A 287 -55.28 107.12 -75.68
CA GLU A 287 -55.24 108.50 -75.19
C GLU A 287 -54.10 109.29 -75.83
N PHE A 288 -52.88 108.73 -75.89
CA PHE A 288 -51.75 109.36 -76.57
C PHE A 288 -52.02 109.61 -78.06
N ARG A 289 -52.59 108.63 -78.78
CA ARG A 289 -52.93 108.79 -80.20
C ARG A 289 -54.04 109.82 -80.42
N ALA A 290 -55.05 109.82 -79.57
CA ALA A 290 -56.16 110.77 -79.62
C ALA A 290 -55.70 112.20 -79.30
N GLY A 291 -54.83 112.38 -78.30
CA GLY A 291 -54.24 113.67 -77.95
C GLY A 291 -53.38 114.24 -79.08
N LEU A 292 -52.60 113.42 -79.79
CA LEU A 292 -51.88 113.84 -81.00
C LEU A 292 -52.82 114.22 -82.14
N ALA A 293 -53.91 113.46 -82.35
CA ALA A 293 -54.95 113.86 -83.29
C ALA A 293 -55.55 115.23 -82.90
N GLY A 294 -55.76 115.48 -81.61
CA GLY A 294 -56.21 116.77 -81.07
C GLY A 294 -55.22 117.91 -81.34
N ALA A 295 -53.93 117.66 -81.16
CA ALA A 295 -52.88 118.60 -81.50
C ALA A 295 -52.86 118.91 -83.00
N PHE A 296 -52.97 117.91 -83.88
CA PHE A 296 -53.09 118.13 -85.33
C PHE A 296 -54.36 118.88 -85.70
N ALA A 297 -55.47 118.62 -85.01
CA ALA A 297 -56.71 119.37 -85.21
C ALA A 297 -56.49 120.85 -84.83
N LEU A 298 -55.83 121.15 -83.71
CA LEU A 298 -55.54 122.53 -83.28
C LEU A 298 -54.66 123.28 -84.27
N THR A 299 -53.64 122.62 -84.83
CA THR A 299 -52.77 123.24 -85.85
C THR A 299 -53.51 123.51 -87.15
N ALA A 300 -54.47 122.65 -87.53
CA ALA A 300 -55.29 122.80 -88.72
C ALA A 300 -56.35 123.93 -88.66
N ILE A 301 -56.64 124.49 -87.48
CA ILE A 301 -57.58 125.63 -87.37
C ILE A 301 -57.04 126.82 -88.21
N PRO A 302 -57.81 127.34 -89.19
CA PRO A 302 -57.38 128.47 -90.00
C PRO A 302 -57.18 129.74 -89.16
N GLN A 303 -56.20 130.56 -89.54
CA GLN A 303 -56.02 131.89 -88.96
C GLN A 303 -56.92 132.91 -89.68
N ALA A 304 -57.39 133.95 -88.97
CA ALA A 304 -58.25 134.99 -89.52
C ALA A 304 -57.67 135.61 -90.82
N PRO A 305 -58.43 135.61 -91.94
CA PRO A 305 -58.02 136.20 -93.21
C PRO A 305 -57.68 137.70 -93.08
N GLN A 306 -56.84 138.19 -93.98
CA GLN A 306 -56.45 139.61 -94.06
C GLN A 306 -57.72 140.49 -94.17
N GLY A 307 -57.95 141.38 -93.20
CA GLY A 307 -59.09 142.31 -93.19
C GLY A 307 -60.14 142.10 -92.07
N HIS A 308 -60.02 141.04 -91.26
CA HIS A 308 -60.92 140.79 -90.12
C HIS A 308 -60.17 140.70 -88.78
N THR A 309 -60.68 141.37 -87.73
CA THR A 309 -60.01 141.50 -86.42
C THR A 309 -60.10 140.23 -85.56
N VAL A 310 -61.18 139.45 -85.69
CA VAL A 310 -61.42 138.20 -84.96
C VAL A 310 -61.97 137.16 -85.93
N GLY A 311 -61.48 135.93 -85.84
CA GLY A 311 -61.94 134.80 -86.63
C GLY A 311 -62.11 133.56 -85.76
N PHE A 312 -63.21 132.85 -85.97
CA PHE A 312 -63.45 131.53 -85.40
C PHE A 312 -63.16 130.48 -86.46
N GLY A 313 -62.47 129.41 -86.08
CA GLY A 313 -62.14 128.31 -86.97
C GLY A 313 -62.23 126.98 -86.28
N MET A 314 -62.50 125.94 -87.06
CA MET A 314 -62.54 124.56 -86.61
C MET A 314 -61.50 123.74 -87.39
N GLY A 315 -60.89 122.79 -86.71
CA GLY A 315 -59.94 121.86 -87.31
C GLY A 315 -60.33 120.43 -86.99
N VAL A 316 -59.94 119.51 -87.86
CA VAL A 316 -60.03 118.07 -87.61
C VAL A 316 -58.65 117.47 -87.78
N GLY A 317 -58.32 116.52 -86.93
CA GLY A 317 -57.05 115.82 -86.94
C GLY A 317 -57.27 114.33 -86.80
N THR A 318 -56.46 113.56 -87.50
CA THR A 318 -56.46 112.10 -87.39
C THR A 318 -55.04 111.62 -87.17
N PHE A 319 -54.85 110.67 -86.27
CA PHE A 319 -53.56 110.04 -86.03
C PHE A 319 -53.74 108.58 -85.63
N ASN A 320 -53.19 107.69 -86.45
CA ASN A 320 -53.14 106.24 -86.23
C ASN A 320 -54.46 105.61 -85.71
N GLY A 321 -55.58 105.95 -86.37
CA GLY A 321 -56.91 105.40 -86.11
C GLY A 321 -57.72 106.11 -85.01
N GLN A 322 -57.21 107.16 -84.38
CA GLN A 322 -57.98 108.07 -83.52
C GLN A 322 -58.23 109.40 -84.22
N ASN A 323 -59.36 110.04 -83.92
CA ASN A 323 -59.76 111.30 -84.52
C ASN A 323 -59.98 112.34 -83.42
N ALA A 324 -59.82 113.61 -83.78
CA ALA A 324 -60.13 114.72 -82.90
C ALA A 324 -60.66 115.90 -83.68
N VAL A 325 -61.46 116.70 -82.98
CA VAL A 325 -62.01 117.96 -83.47
C VAL A 325 -61.51 119.09 -82.59
N SER A 326 -61.24 120.23 -83.19
CA SER A 326 -60.80 121.42 -82.48
C SER A 326 -61.61 122.63 -82.92
N ALA A 327 -61.74 123.58 -82.01
CA ALA A 327 -62.34 124.87 -82.26
C ALA A 327 -61.46 125.94 -81.62
N GLY A 328 -61.24 127.04 -82.32
CA GLY A 328 -60.38 128.09 -81.83
C GLY A 328 -60.74 129.45 -82.37
N ILE A 329 -60.25 130.45 -81.67
CA ILE A 329 -60.41 131.85 -81.98
C ILE A 329 -59.02 132.40 -82.29
N SER A 330 -58.91 133.09 -83.42
CA SER A 330 -57.73 133.87 -83.76
C SER A 330 -58.11 135.34 -83.83
N ALA A 331 -57.26 136.21 -83.31
CA ALA A 331 -57.47 137.64 -83.31
C ALA A 331 -56.18 138.35 -83.72
N ARG A 332 -56.32 139.36 -84.58
CA ARG A 332 -55.23 140.26 -84.94
C ARG A 332 -55.24 141.44 -83.97
N VAL A 333 -54.23 141.51 -83.11
CA VAL A 333 -54.11 142.57 -82.10
C VAL A 333 -53.51 143.83 -82.72
N SER A 334 -52.59 143.66 -83.69
CA SER A 334 -51.96 144.73 -84.46
C SER A 334 -51.72 144.28 -85.90
N ALA A 335 -51.36 145.20 -86.81
CA ALA A 335 -51.06 144.87 -88.22
C ALA A 335 -50.02 143.75 -88.39
N ASN A 336 -49.11 143.62 -87.42
CA ASN A 336 -47.99 142.67 -87.44
C ASN A 336 -48.07 141.57 -86.36
N VAL A 337 -49.14 141.52 -85.54
CA VAL A 337 -49.25 140.55 -84.42
C VAL A 337 -50.61 139.87 -84.43
N SER A 338 -50.59 138.54 -84.54
CA SER A 338 -51.79 137.69 -84.48
C SER A 338 -51.69 136.71 -83.31
N VAL A 339 -52.76 136.55 -82.56
CA VAL A 339 -52.88 135.56 -81.49
C VAL A 339 -53.90 134.53 -81.90
N LYS A 340 -53.64 133.26 -81.61
CA LYS A 340 -54.57 132.15 -81.83
C LYS A 340 -54.66 131.34 -80.56
N THR A 341 -55.87 131.04 -80.13
CA THR A 341 -56.16 130.11 -79.05
C THR A 341 -57.16 129.07 -79.53
N GLY A 342 -57.12 127.87 -78.99
CA GLY A 342 -58.04 126.82 -79.36
C GLY A 342 -58.14 125.71 -78.33
N LEU A 343 -59.26 125.01 -78.39
CA LEU A 343 -59.56 123.80 -77.65
C LEU A 343 -59.72 122.64 -78.64
N SER A 344 -59.40 121.45 -78.19
CA SER A 344 -59.57 120.19 -78.93
C SER A 344 -60.23 119.17 -78.04
N TRP A 345 -61.05 118.33 -78.66
CA TRP A 345 -61.70 117.18 -78.07
C TRP A 345 -61.40 115.98 -78.96
N ASP A 346 -60.99 114.88 -78.35
CA ASP A 346 -60.60 113.68 -79.07
C ASP A 346 -61.49 112.47 -78.77
N THR A 347 -61.34 111.38 -79.55
CA THR A 347 -62.11 110.14 -79.40
C THR A 347 -61.74 109.29 -78.18
N ALA A 348 -60.82 109.76 -77.34
CA ALA A 348 -60.49 109.17 -76.04
C ALA A 348 -60.96 110.06 -74.87
N ASP A 349 -61.92 110.97 -75.12
CA ASP A 349 -62.52 111.89 -74.16
C ASP A 349 -61.53 112.86 -73.50
N ASN A 350 -60.34 113.07 -74.10
CA ASN A 350 -59.43 114.09 -73.59
C ASN A 350 -59.76 115.46 -74.19
N VAL A 351 -59.43 116.49 -73.42
CA VAL A 351 -59.52 117.89 -73.83
C VAL A 351 -58.14 118.49 -73.85
N GLY A 352 -57.71 118.95 -75.03
CA GLY A 352 -56.45 119.66 -75.22
C GLY A 352 -56.70 121.15 -75.45
N ALA A 353 -55.80 122.01 -75.00
CA ALA A 353 -55.84 123.44 -75.28
C ALA A 353 -54.49 123.91 -75.81
N GLY A 354 -54.49 124.86 -76.73
CA GLY A 354 -53.28 125.44 -77.30
C GLY A 354 -53.44 126.92 -77.59
N ALA A 355 -52.37 127.68 -77.41
CA ALA A 355 -52.30 129.09 -77.76
C ALA A 355 -50.96 129.39 -78.45
N GLY A 356 -50.99 130.31 -79.41
CA GLY A 356 -49.81 130.73 -80.15
C GLY A 356 -49.91 132.18 -80.57
N VAL A 357 -48.75 132.81 -80.76
CA VAL A 357 -48.62 134.18 -81.24
C VAL A 357 -47.76 134.15 -82.49
N LEU A 358 -48.20 134.82 -83.54
CA LEU A 358 -47.48 134.98 -84.79
C LEU A 358 -47.12 136.46 -84.96
N PHE A 359 -45.85 136.70 -85.29
CA PHE A 359 -45.34 138.01 -85.69
C PHE A 359 -45.08 137.97 -87.20
N SER A 360 -45.71 138.88 -87.95
CA SER A 360 -45.51 139.02 -89.39
C SER A 360 -44.82 140.35 -89.67
N TYR A 361 -43.66 140.34 -90.32
CA TYR A 361 -42.90 141.53 -90.69
C TYR A 361 -43.19 141.97 -92.13
#